data_AF-A0A7V6SK99-F1
#
_entry.id   AF-A0A7V6SK99-F1
#
_cell.length_a   1.000
_cell.length_b   1.000
_cell.length_c   1.000
_cell.angle_alpha   90.00
_cell.angle_beta   90.00
_cell.angle_gamma   90.00
#
_symmetry.space_group_name_H-M   'P 1'
#
loop_
_entity.id
_entity.type
_entity.pdbx_description
1 polymer ?
#
loop_
_entity_poly.entity_id
_entity_poly.type
_entity_poly.pdbx_seq_one_letter_code
_entity_poly.pdbx_strand_id
1 'polypeptide(L)'
;MKNRTTRTTIAAAAIAGAMALAACGGPDHEPTPIVPDHQVVVPGPTSDPEDPASPSGEDTGETAPGDGQTAAGNGSPEATPAAPQTTPASESTPTTAGEATAHERELLDAIQLAEAAVPGTRAIELEREDDGRLFEIEMTDGMLLTQVEVRGGEAFVMDSEHLDGQDMRRFEASVITMREAIRKALNGWPGIVEKIELDDDDDDMVVHWELKIHQGDDDVEIYVDATTGEAKLDD
;
A
#
# COMPACT_ATOMS: atom_id res chain seq x y z
N MET A 1 -5.08 -14.32 30.42
CA MET A 1 -4.07 -13.46 31.07
C MET A 1 -3.45 -12.64 29.95
N LYS A 2 -3.84 -11.37 29.81
CA LYS A 2 -3.40 -10.49 28.71
C LYS A 2 -2.03 -9.92 29.07
N ASN A 3 -1.01 -10.23 28.26
CA ASN A 3 0.33 -9.72 28.45
C ASN A 3 0.37 -8.30 27.88
N ARG A 4 0.12 -7.30 28.73
CA ARG A 4 0.38 -5.90 28.39
C ARG A 4 1.89 -5.71 28.26
N THR A 5 2.38 -5.69 27.03
CA THR A 5 3.77 -5.31 26.74
C THR A 5 3.92 -3.85 27.15
N THR A 6 4.50 -3.64 28.32
CA THR A 6 4.80 -2.32 28.87
C THR A 6 6.02 -1.79 28.12
N ARG A 7 5.83 -1.06 27.02
CA ARG A 7 6.92 -0.37 26.32
C ARG A 7 7.44 0.72 27.26
N THR A 8 8.70 0.56 27.67
CA THR A 8 9.40 1.42 28.63
C THR A 8 9.86 2.67 27.91
N THR A 9 9.30 3.83 28.26
CA THR A 9 9.76 5.13 27.80
C THR A 9 11.17 5.41 28.32
N ILE A 10 12.18 5.28 27.45
CA ILE A 10 13.52 5.77 27.74
C ILE A 10 13.53 7.28 27.48
N ALA A 11 13.41 8.05 28.55
CA ALA A 11 13.65 9.48 28.51
C ALA A 11 15.12 9.74 28.12
N ALA A 12 15.36 10.11 26.86
CA ALA A 12 16.66 10.60 26.40
C ALA A 12 16.89 12.01 26.95
N ALA A 13 17.66 12.10 28.03
CA ALA A 13 18.17 13.35 28.55
C ALA A 13 19.17 13.96 27.55
N ALA A 14 18.83 15.12 27.01
CA ALA A 14 19.74 15.92 26.19
C ALA A 14 20.92 16.43 27.03
N ILE A 15 22.11 15.87 26.81
CA ILE A 15 23.37 16.43 27.33
C ILE A 15 23.91 17.39 26.26
N ALA A 16 23.75 18.68 26.51
CA ALA A 16 24.48 19.72 25.81
C ALA A 16 25.94 19.70 26.25
N GLY A 17 26.86 19.38 25.32
CA GLY A 17 28.29 19.40 25.54
C GLY A 17 29.02 19.92 24.32
N ALA A 18 29.35 21.21 24.31
CA ALA A 18 30.28 21.81 23.37
C ALA A 18 31.70 21.78 23.96
N MET A 19 32.69 21.17 23.29
CA MET A 19 34.11 21.54 23.40
C MET A 19 34.94 21.08 22.19
N ALA A 20 35.46 22.09 21.49
CA ALA A 20 36.82 22.27 20.93
C ALA A 20 37.62 21.14 20.24
N LEU A 21 38.00 21.48 19.00
CA LEU A 21 39.16 21.11 18.19
C LEU A 21 40.43 20.64 18.94
N ALA A 22 41.03 19.53 18.49
CA ALA A 22 42.45 19.44 18.09
C ALA A 22 42.87 18.01 17.66
N ALA A 23 43.83 17.98 16.72
CA ALA A 23 44.93 17.01 16.57
C ALA A 23 44.90 16.04 15.36
N CYS A 24 45.87 16.28 14.48
CA CYS A 24 46.35 15.48 13.35
C CYS A 24 47.22 14.26 13.75
N GLY A 25 47.31 13.29 12.83
CA GLY A 25 48.42 12.34 12.63
C GLY A 25 48.20 10.99 13.30
N GLY A 26 47.95 9.86 12.61
CA GLY A 26 48.74 9.19 11.55
C GLY A 26 49.62 8.08 12.19
N PRO A 27 50.16 7.06 11.51
CA PRO A 27 49.82 6.41 10.23
C PRO A 27 49.73 4.85 10.33
N ASP A 28 49.45 4.20 9.19
CA ASP A 28 49.87 2.86 8.73
C ASP A 28 49.70 1.60 9.63
N HIS A 29 48.72 0.75 9.27
CA HIS A 29 48.82 -0.70 9.48
C HIS A 29 48.04 -1.52 8.43
N GLU A 30 48.72 -1.87 7.34
CA GLU A 30 48.58 -3.16 6.63
C GLU A 30 49.99 -3.80 6.67
N PRO A 31 50.19 -5.14 6.71
CA PRO A 31 49.45 -6.22 6.01
C PRO A 31 49.19 -7.45 6.94
N THR A 32 48.50 -8.55 6.60
CA THR A 32 48.66 -9.53 5.50
C THR A 32 47.57 -10.63 5.65
N PRO A 33 47.35 -11.49 4.64
CA PRO A 33 46.21 -12.41 4.52
C PRO A 33 46.49 -13.80 5.09
N ILE A 34 45.43 -14.52 5.51
CA ILE A 34 45.43 -15.99 5.58
C ILE A 34 44.07 -16.52 5.13
N VAL A 35 44.10 -17.22 4.00
CA VAL A 35 43.04 -18.07 3.46
C VAL A 35 43.21 -19.48 4.05
N PRO A 36 42.13 -20.16 4.44
CA PRO A 36 42.07 -21.61 4.28
C PRO A 36 40.99 -22.00 3.28
N ASP A 37 41.50 -22.62 2.22
CA ASP A 37 40.88 -23.53 1.28
C ASP A 37 39.92 -24.52 1.97
N HIS A 38 38.66 -24.60 1.52
CA HIS A 38 37.84 -25.82 1.62
C HIS A 38 36.93 -25.92 0.39
N GLN A 39 37.51 -26.50 -0.65
CA GLN A 39 36.95 -27.46 -1.59
C GLN A 39 35.43 -27.51 -1.82
N VAL A 40 35.12 -27.09 -3.04
CA VAL A 40 33.99 -27.46 -3.89
C VAL A 40 33.79 -28.98 -3.95
N VAL A 41 32.58 -29.46 -3.70
CA VAL A 41 32.07 -30.74 -4.21
C VAL A 41 30.77 -30.47 -4.96
N VAL A 42 30.88 -30.43 -6.28
CA VAL A 42 29.76 -30.53 -7.23
C VAL A 42 29.69 -31.97 -7.75
N PRO A 43 28.55 -32.66 -7.65
CA PRO A 43 28.24 -33.77 -8.53
C PRO A 43 27.29 -33.34 -9.66
N GLY A 44 27.84 -33.31 -10.88
CA GLY A 44 27.29 -34.00 -12.06
C GLY A 44 26.00 -33.48 -12.73
N PRO A 45 26.05 -33.10 -14.02
CA PRO A 45 24.87 -32.91 -14.86
C PRO A 45 24.34 -34.25 -15.40
N THR A 46 23.04 -34.48 -15.29
CA THR A 46 22.36 -35.53 -16.08
C THR A 46 21.54 -34.83 -17.16
N SER A 47 22.01 -34.96 -18.39
CA SER A 47 21.26 -34.66 -19.60
C SER A 47 20.27 -35.78 -19.87
N ASP A 48 19.03 -35.43 -20.17
CA ASP A 48 18.16 -36.25 -21.04
C ASP A 48 17.09 -35.34 -21.70
N PRO A 49 17.13 -35.17 -23.03
CA PRO A 49 16.08 -34.57 -23.82
C PRO A 49 15.44 -35.60 -24.76
N GLU A 50 14.15 -35.89 -24.63
CA GLU A 50 13.27 -36.56 -25.62
C GLU A 50 11.84 -36.46 -25.02
N ASP A 51 10.84 -35.82 -25.63
CA ASP A 51 10.02 -36.38 -26.70
C ASP A 51 8.89 -35.37 -27.07
N PRO A 52 8.70 -34.99 -28.34
CA PRO A 52 7.40 -34.51 -28.81
C PRO A 52 6.85 -35.44 -29.91
N ALA A 53 5.97 -36.36 -29.52
CA ALA A 53 5.19 -37.18 -30.43
C ALA A 53 3.69 -36.90 -30.30
N SER A 54 3.10 -36.65 -31.47
CA SER A 54 1.70 -36.42 -31.82
C SER A 54 0.67 -37.35 -31.17
N PRO A 55 -0.62 -37.00 -31.30
CA PRO A 55 -1.47 -37.91 -32.06
C PRO A 55 -2.15 -37.27 -33.29
N SER A 56 -2.09 -38.03 -34.38
CA SER A 56 -2.92 -37.93 -35.58
C SER A 56 -4.24 -38.69 -35.40
N GLY A 57 -5.26 -38.27 -36.16
CA GLY A 57 -6.41 -39.09 -36.58
C GLY A 57 -7.76 -38.59 -36.04
N GLU A 58 -8.89 -38.53 -36.77
CA GLU A 58 -9.37 -38.92 -38.10
C GLU A 58 -10.68 -38.10 -38.32
N ASP A 59 -10.88 -37.38 -39.44
CA ASP A 59 -11.69 -37.77 -40.63
C ASP A 59 -13.08 -38.37 -40.28
N THR A 60 -14.24 -37.74 -40.53
CA THR A 60 -14.95 -37.67 -41.83
C THR A 60 -16.34 -37.00 -41.68
N GLY A 61 -16.87 -36.42 -42.76
CA GLY A 61 -18.33 -36.27 -43.03
C GLY A 61 -18.86 -34.82 -43.07
N GLU A 62 -18.83 -34.08 -44.18
CA GLU A 62 -19.72 -34.14 -45.38
C GLU A 62 -20.92 -33.15 -45.33
N THR A 63 -20.84 -32.12 -46.21
CA THR A 63 -21.83 -31.24 -46.90
C THR A 63 -23.23 -30.98 -46.31
N ALA A 64 -23.81 -29.77 -46.36
CA ALA A 64 -24.20 -29.01 -47.57
C ALA A 64 -24.67 -27.55 -47.24
N PRO A 65 -25.06 -26.70 -48.22
CA PRO A 65 -24.76 -25.26 -48.25
C PRO A 65 -25.93 -24.32 -47.88
N GLY A 66 -25.59 -23.06 -47.60
CA GLY A 66 -26.53 -21.95 -47.49
C GLY A 66 -25.98 -20.69 -48.17
N ASP A 67 -26.56 -20.37 -49.32
CA ASP A 67 -26.28 -19.27 -50.22
C ASP A 67 -26.42 -17.84 -49.64
N GLY A 68 -25.60 -16.95 -50.22
CA GLY A 68 -25.96 -15.55 -50.51
C GLY A 68 -25.75 -14.56 -49.36
N GLN A 69 -25.34 -13.31 -49.58
CA GLN A 69 -25.18 -12.52 -50.79
C GLN A 69 -24.54 -11.19 -50.35
N THR A 70 -23.54 -10.68 -51.11
CA THR A 70 -23.23 -9.26 -51.44
C THR A 70 -23.29 -8.18 -50.34
N ALA A 71 -22.43 -7.16 -50.26
CA ALA A 71 -21.75 -6.41 -51.31
C ALA A 71 -20.59 -5.59 -50.71
N ALA A 72 -19.53 -5.45 -51.49
CA ALA A 72 -18.54 -4.40 -51.32
C ALA A 72 -19.13 -3.03 -51.67
N GLY A 73 -18.79 -2.01 -50.88
CA GLY A 73 -19.15 -0.62 -51.14
C GLY A 73 -18.10 0.30 -50.55
N ASN A 74 -17.01 0.48 -51.30
CA ASN A 74 -15.95 1.44 -51.02
C ASN A 74 -16.43 2.84 -51.45
N GLY A 75 -16.43 3.82 -50.54
CA GLY A 75 -16.89 5.17 -50.84
C GLY A 75 -16.39 6.19 -49.82
N SER A 76 -15.23 6.77 -50.11
CA SER A 76 -14.73 8.00 -49.50
C SER A 76 -15.58 9.20 -49.96
N PRO A 77 -15.80 10.19 -49.09
CA PRO A 77 -15.72 11.56 -49.58
C PRO A 77 -14.95 12.50 -48.64
N GLU A 78 -14.13 13.34 -49.27
CA GLU A 78 -13.56 14.56 -48.72
C GLU A 78 -14.52 15.73 -49.02
N ALA A 79 -14.95 16.48 -48.00
CA ALA A 79 -15.31 17.90 -48.08
C ALA A 79 -15.57 18.50 -46.68
N THR A 80 -14.81 19.54 -46.34
CA THR A 80 -14.99 20.54 -45.26
C THR A 80 -15.87 21.72 -45.78
N PRO A 81 -16.40 22.72 -45.02
CA PRO A 81 -16.77 22.90 -43.59
C PRO A 81 -18.24 23.35 -43.35
N ALA A 82 -18.82 23.11 -42.17
CA ALA A 82 -19.90 23.95 -41.60
C ALA A 82 -20.03 23.77 -40.08
N ALA A 83 -19.92 24.86 -39.32
CA ALA A 83 -20.28 24.98 -37.90
C ALA A 83 -21.56 25.84 -37.76
N PRO A 84 -22.22 25.95 -36.59
CA PRO A 84 -22.36 25.01 -35.47
C PRO A 84 -23.85 24.69 -35.18
N GLN A 85 -24.15 23.52 -34.64
CA GLN A 85 -25.38 23.30 -33.88
C GLN A 85 -25.01 22.67 -32.54
N THR A 86 -24.62 23.54 -31.60
CA THR A 86 -24.52 23.21 -30.18
C THR A 86 -25.92 23.24 -29.60
N THR A 87 -26.58 22.09 -29.62
CA THR A 87 -27.66 21.78 -28.69
C THR A 87 -27.02 21.47 -27.34
N PRO A 88 -27.50 22.04 -26.23
CA PRO A 88 -26.97 21.76 -24.90
C PRO A 88 -27.38 20.34 -24.51
N ALA A 89 -26.51 19.37 -24.74
CA ALA A 89 -26.59 18.09 -24.08
C ALA A 89 -26.08 18.32 -22.65
N SER A 90 -27.03 18.21 -21.72
CA SER A 90 -26.89 18.22 -20.28
C SER A 90 -25.47 17.93 -19.80
N GLU A 91 -24.87 18.94 -19.17
CA GLU A 91 -23.93 18.72 -18.09
C GLU A 91 -24.62 17.82 -17.07
N SER A 92 -24.37 16.51 -17.17
CA SER A 92 -24.28 15.69 -15.98
C SER A 92 -23.05 16.21 -15.24
N THR A 93 -23.26 17.23 -14.41
CA THR A 93 -22.33 17.54 -13.33
C THR A 93 -22.05 16.20 -12.62
N PRO A 94 -20.79 15.74 -12.52
CA PRO A 94 -20.51 14.72 -11.52
C PRO A 94 -20.97 15.32 -10.19
N THR A 95 -21.95 14.65 -9.59
CA THR A 95 -22.30 14.80 -8.18
C THR A 95 -21.03 15.05 -7.41
N THR A 96 -20.92 16.24 -6.81
CA THR A 96 -19.85 16.65 -5.92
C THR A 96 -19.56 15.48 -4.98
N ALA A 97 -18.47 14.75 -5.24
CA ALA A 97 -17.74 14.09 -4.17
C ALA A 97 -17.48 15.20 -3.16
N GLY A 98 -18.08 15.08 -1.97
CA GLY A 98 -18.01 16.09 -0.93
C GLY A 98 -16.58 16.60 -0.83
N GLU A 99 -16.41 17.91 -0.80
CA GLU A 99 -15.09 18.51 -0.65
C GLU A 99 -14.44 17.90 0.60
N ALA A 100 -13.42 17.07 0.38
CA ALA A 100 -12.72 16.40 1.47
C ALA A 100 -12.32 17.45 2.50
N THR A 101 -12.63 17.16 3.77
CA THR A 101 -12.37 18.12 4.85
C THR A 101 -10.87 18.46 4.88
N ALA A 102 -10.51 19.60 5.46
CA ALA A 102 -9.09 19.95 5.57
C ALA A 102 -8.29 18.86 6.31
N HIS A 103 -8.90 18.23 7.32
CA HIS A 103 -8.31 17.13 8.09
C HIS A 103 -8.16 15.85 7.26
N GLU A 104 -9.17 15.49 6.46
CA GLU A 104 -9.07 14.35 5.54
C GLU A 104 -7.96 14.56 4.52
N ARG A 105 -7.85 15.76 3.95
CA ARG A 105 -6.78 16.08 2.99
C ARG A 105 -5.41 16.01 3.62
N GLU A 106 -5.24 16.60 4.80
CA GLU A 106 -3.98 16.53 5.57
C GLU A 106 -3.55 15.08 5.83
N LEU A 107 -4.48 14.23 6.28
CA LEU A 107 -4.25 12.82 6.54
C LEU A 107 -3.84 12.06 5.26
N LEU A 108 -4.56 12.27 4.17
CA LEU A 108 -4.28 11.61 2.89
C LEU A 108 -2.95 12.08 2.27
N ASP A 109 -2.60 13.35 2.45
CA ASP A 109 -1.32 13.91 2.03
C ASP A 109 -0.16 13.31 2.85
N ALA A 110 -0.35 13.09 4.16
CA ALA A 110 0.65 12.44 5.00
C ALA A 110 0.93 11.00 4.56
N ILE A 111 -0.12 10.22 4.30
CA ILE A 111 0.03 8.85 3.76
C ILE A 111 0.76 8.88 2.41
N GLN A 112 0.42 9.83 1.54
CA GLN A 112 1.08 9.95 0.25
C GLN A 112 2.57 10.33 0.37
N LEU A 113 2.93 11.19 1.33
CA LEU A 113 4.32 11.52 1.62
C LEU A 113 5.10 10.31 2.14
N ALA A 114 4.51 9.51 3.03
CA ALA A 114 5.13 8.28 3.52
C ALA A 114 5.34 7.24 2.41
N GLU A 115 4.34 6.98 1.56
CA GLU A 115 4.45 6.10 0.39
C GLU A 115 5.54 6.57 -0.59
N ALA A 116 5.72 7.89 -0.75
CA ALA A 116 6.78 8.44 -1.60
C ALA A 116 8.17 8.30 -0.97
N ALA A 117 8.27 8.37 0.36
CA ALA A 117 9.53 8.22 1.09
C ALA A 117 10.03 6.78 1.12
N VAL A 118 9.11 5.79 1.10
CA VAL A 118 9.44 4.36 1.11
C VAL A 118 8.76 3.63 -0.07
N PRO A 119 9.27 3.78 -1.30
CA PRO A 119 8.63 3.21 -2.48
C PRO A 119 8.47 1.68 -2.40
N GLY A 120 7.32 1.18 -2.86
CA GLY A 120 7.02 -0.26 -2.86
C GLY A 120 6.37 -0.78 -1.57
N THR A 121 6.16 0.09 -0.58
CA THR A 121 5.42 -0.22 0.64
C THR A 121 4.00 0.35 0.62
N ARG A 122 3.15 -0.13 1.53
CA ARG A 122 1.80 0.37 1.81
C ARG A 122 1.67 0.69 3.30
N ALA A 123 0.94 1.75 3.63
CA ALA A 123 0.61 2.05 5.02
C ALA A 123 -0.34 1.00 5.59
N ILE A 124 -0.07 0.52 6.81
CA ILE A 124 -0.91 -0.43 7.56
C ILE A 124 -1.35 0.10 8.92
N GLU A 125 -0.63 1.07 9.48
CA GLU A 125 -1.06 1.82 10.65
C GLU A 125 -0.74 3.31 10.46
N LEU A 126 -1.61 4.17 10.96
CA LEU A 126 -1.35 5.59 11.12
C LEU A 126 -1.95 6.06 12.45
N GLU A 127 -1.14 6.75 13.24
CA GLU A 127 -1.56 7.44 14.46
C GLU A 127 -1.26 8.94 14.37
N ARG A 128 -2.22 9.75 14.83
CA ARG A 128 -2.09 11.19 14.97
C ARG A 128 -1.51 11.50 16.35
N GLU A 129 -0.32 12.09 16.36
CA GLU A 129 0.44 12.43 17.55
C GLU A 129 0.64 13.95 17.69
N ASP A 130 1.08 14.39 18.87
CA ASP A 130 1.42 15.80 19.17
C ASP A 130 0.29 16.80 18.81
N ASP A 131 -0.96 16.49 19.18
CA ASP A 131 -2.16 17.29 18.83
C ASP A 131 -2.36 17.44 17.31
N GLY A 132 -1.96 16.43 16.55
CA GLY A 132 -2.06 16.40 15.09
C GLY A 132 -0.94 17.09 14.34
N ARG A 133 0.18 17.37 14.99
CA ARG A 133 1.36 17.95 14.35
C ARG A 133 2.35 16.89 13.85
N LEU A 134 2.18 15.65 14.29
CA LEU A 134 2.98 14.49 13.91
C LEU A 134 2.03 13.38 13.46
N PHE A 135 2.34 12.75 12.34
CA PHE A 135 1.76 11.46 11.99
C PHE A 135 2.84 10.41 12.10
N GLU A 136 2.58 9.36 12.88
CA GLU A 136 3.37 8.14 12.87
C GLU A 136 2.68 7.16 11.93
N ILE A 137 3.40 6.66 10.93
CA ILE A 137 2.84 5.80 9.88
C ILE A 137 3.71 4.56 9.75
N GLU A 138 3.12 3.39 9.95
CA GLU A 138 3.80 2.13 9.73
C GLU A 138 3.56 1.64 8.29
N MET A 139 4.65 1.43 7.57
CA MET A 139 4.66 1.07 6.15
C MET A 139 5.21 -0.34 5.99
N THR A 140 4.63 -1.16 5.11
CA THR A 140 5.16 -2.50 4.84
C THR A 140 5.11 -2.92 3.37
N ASP A 141 6.09 -3.74 2.97
CA ASP A 141 6.10 -4.50 1.71
C ASP A 141 5.60 -5.95 1.89
N GLY A 142 5.15 -6.31 3.09
CA GLY A 142 4.76 -7.66 3.50
C GLY A 142 5.86 -8.45 4.20
N MET A 143 7.06 -7.90 4.36
CA MET A 143 8.14 -8.52 5.13
C MET A 143 8.73 -7.59 6.18
N LEU A 144 8.95 -6.32 5.82
CA LEU A 144 9.49 -5.32 6.73
C LEU A 144 8.42 -4.31 7.10
N LEU A 145 8.36 -3.96 8.37
CA LEU A 145 7.61 -2.85 8.93
C LEU A 145 8.59 -1.69 9.01
N THR A 146 8.25 -0.56 8.42
CA THR A 146 9.07 0.65 8.42
C THR A 146 8.24 1.78 9.01
N GLN A 147 8.67 2.31 10.14
CA GLN A 147 8.04 3.47 10.74
C GLN A 147 8.46 4.74 10.00
N VAL A 148 7.49 5.58 9.68
CA VAL A 148 7.68 6.88 9.03
C VAL A 148 6.96 7.94 9.85
N GLU A 149 7.71 8.94 10.31
CA GLU A 149 7.11 10.15 10.89
C GLU A 149 6.88 11.19 9.79
N VAL A 150 5.68 11.76 9.72
CA VAL A 150 5.36 12.89 8.84
C VAL A 150 5.04 14.11 9.69
N ARG A 151 5.80 15.19 9.50
CA ARG A 151 5.59 16.48 10.18
C ARG A 151 6.06 17.63 9.32
N GLY A 152 5.35 18.76 9.37
CA GLY A 152 5.72 19.95 8.61
C GLY A 152 5.74 19.76 7.08
N GLY A 153 5.02 18.76 6.56
CA GLY A 153 5.02 18.41 5.13
C GLY A 153 6.23 17.61 4.66
N GLU A 154 7.05 17.10 5.58
CA GLU A 154 8.21 16.27 5.31
C GLU A 154 8.04 14.89 5.96
N ALA A 155 8.52 13.85 5.29
CA ALA A 155 8.53 12.48 5.79
C ALA A 155 9.94 12.10 6.24
N PHE A 156 10.03 11.47 7.41
CA PHE A 156 11.26 11.00 8.03
C PHE A 156 11.14 9.50 8.26
N VAL A 157 11.96 8.71 7.58
CA VAL A 157 12.03 7.26 7.80
C VAL A 157 12.77 7.00 9.10
N MET A 158 12.14 6.27 10.01
CA MET A 158 12.68 5.93 11.33
C MET A 158 13.41 4.58 11.26
N ASP A 159 12.97 3.61 12.04
CA ASP A 159 13.48 2.26 12.06
C ASP A 159 12.65 1.32 11.18
N SER A 160 13.17 0.10 11.06
CA SER A 160 12.48 -0.97 10.39
C SER A 160 12.68 -2.27 11.15
N GLU A 161 11.62 -3.05 11.25
CA GLU A 161 11.62 -4.38 11.83
C GLU A 161 10.97 -5.40 10.89
N HIS A 162 11.09 -6.68 11.20
CA HIS A 162 10.40 -7.71 10.42
C HIS A 162 8.99 -7.89 10.95
N LEU A 163 8.02 -8.05 10.04
CA LEU A 163 6.68 -8.46 10.43
C LEU A 163 6.76 -9.85 11.07
N ASP A 164 5.93 -10.07 12.08
CA ASP A 164 5.71 -11.41 12.57
C ASP A 164 4.74 -12.17 11.64
N GLY A 165 4.57 -13.48 11.90
CA GLY A 165 3.74 -14.31 11.04
C GLY A 165 2.26 -13.94 11.05
N GLN A 166 1.74 -13.28 12.09
CA GLN A 166 0.35 -12.81 12.15
C GLN A 166 0.18 -11.57 11.28
N ASP A 167 1.07 -10.59 11.43
CA ASP A 167 1.01 -9.33 10.66
C ASP A 167 1.19 -9.58 9.17
N MET A 168 2.09 -10.49 8.78
CA MET A 168 2.25 -10.90 7.38
C MET A 168 0.93 -11.45 6.81
N ARG A 169 0.21 -12.29 7.57
CA ARG A 169 -1.07 -12.87 7.12
C ARG A 169 -2.17 -11.80 7.00
N ARG A 170 -2.25 -10.86 7.94
CA ARG A 170 -3.18 -9.74 7.90
C ARG A 170 -2.95 -8.90 6.64
N PHE A 171 -1.69 -8.53 6.41
CA PHE A 171 -1.29 -7.75 5.24
C PHE A 171 -1.65 -8.45 3.93
N GLU A 172 -1.32 -9.74 3.80
CA GLU A 172 -1.62 -10.55 2.61
C GLU A 172 -3.12 -10.68 2.32
N ALA A 173 -3.95 -10.71 3.36
CA ALA A 173 -5.40 -10.79 3.23
C ALA A 173 -6.06 -9.43 2.91
N SER A 174 -5.35 -8.31 3.09
CA SER A 174 -5.88 -6.96 2.86
C SER A 174 -5.87 -6.56 1.38
N VAL A 175 -7.05 -6.24 0.83
CA VAL A 175 -7.23 -5.72 -0.53
C VAL A 175 -7.50 -4.22 -0.52
N ILE A 176 -8.34 -3.77 0.42
CA ILE A 176 -8.66 -2.36 0.63
C ILE A 176 -7.44 -1.66 1.23
N THR A 177 -7.04 -0.55 0.63
CA THR A 177 -5.94 0.28 1.13
C THR A 177 -6.41 1.20 2.27
N MET A 178 -5.49 1.63 3.12
CA MET A 178 -5.77 2.60 4.19
C MET A 178 -6.51 3.85 3.67
N ARG A 179 -6.09 4.42 2.55
CA ARG A 179 -6.74 5.59 1.92
C ARG A 179 -8.16 5.32 1.46
N GLU A 180 -8.47 4.10 1.03
CA GLU A 180 -9.83 3.69 0.67
C GLU A 180 -10.69 3.46 1.91
N ALA A 181 -10.13 2.84 2.94
CA ALA A 181 -10.80 2.63 4.23
C ALA A 181 -11.18 3.96 4.89
N ILE A 182 -10.26 4.94 4.94
CA ILE A 182 -10.52 6.30 5.42
C ILE A 182 -11.72 6.93 4.71
N ARG A 183 -11.73 6.90 3.37
CA ARG A 183 -12.84 7.50 2.60
C ARG A 183 -14.17 6.78 2.84
N LYS A 184 -14.15 5.45 2.95
CA LYS A 184 -15.35 4.64 3.23
C LYS A 184 -15.92 4.95 4.61
N ALA A 185 -15.06 5.03 5.63
CA ALA A 185 -15.45 5.38 6.99
C ALA A 185 -15.99 6.82 7.07
N LEU A 186 -15.23 7.82 6.58
CA LEU A 186 -15.63 9.23 6.67
C LEU A 186 -16.90 9.58 5.88
N ASN A 187 -17.27 8.76 4.89
CA ASN A 187 -18.55 8.91 4.19
C ASN A 187 -19.77 8.59 5.08
N GLY A 188 -19.63 7.66 6.03
CA GLY A 188 -20.68 7.31 6.99
C GLY A 188 -20.57 8.06 8.32
N TRP A 189 -19.33 8.31 8.77
CA TRP A 189 -18.99 8.85 10.08
C TRP A 189 -18.02 10.03 9.93
N PRO A 190 -18.51 11.23 9.58
CA PRO A 190 -17.66 12.41 9.44
C PRO A 190 -16.99 12.79 10.77
N GLY A 191 -15.70 13.08 10.75
CA GLY A 191 -14.94 13.49 11.92
C GLY A 191 -13.46 13.63 11.62
N ILE A 192 -12.63 13.61 12.66
CA ILE A 192 -11.16 13.61 12.54
C ILE A 192 -10.69 12.18 12.84
N VAL A 193 -9.98 11.56 11.90
CA VAL A 193 -9.34 10.27 12.17
C VAL A 193 -8.12 10.52 13.05
N GLU A 194 -8.14 9.92 14.25
CA GLU A 194 -7.04 9.97 15.22
C GLU A 194 -6.11 8.77 15.06
N LYS A 195 -6.67 7.59 14.74
CA LYS A 195 -5.91 6.38 14.47
C LYS A 195 -6.60 5.53 13.40
N ILE A 196 -5.82 4.84 12.58
CA ILE A 196 -6.26 3.77 11.70
C ILE A 196 -5.23 2.64 11.70
N GLU A 197 -5.66 1.39 11.92
CA GLU A 197 -4.78 0.21 11.97
C GLU A 197 -5.42 -0.96 11.20
N LEU A 198 -4.60 -1.79 10.55
CA LEU A 198 -5.01 -3.05 9.94
C LEU A 198 -4.92 -4.16 10.98
N ASP A 199 -6.07 -4.62 11.49
CA ASP A 199 -6.14 -5.63 12.54
C ASP A 199 -6.97 -6.85 12.11
N ASP A 200 -6.90 -7.93 12.88
CA ASP A 200 -7.86 -9.03 12.85
C ASP A 200 -8.43 -9.26 14.25
N ASP A 201 -9.75 -9.27 14.36
CA ASP A 201 -10.41 -9.60 15.61
C ASP A 201 -10.02 -11.04 15.98
N ASP A 202 -9.42 -11.22 17.17
CA ASP A 202 -8.85 -12.49 17.67
C ASP A 202 -9.83 -13.69 17.55
N ASP A 203 -11.14 -13.42 17.52
CA ASP A 203 -12.21 -14.41 17.58
C ASP A 203 -12.72 -14.90 16.20
N ASP A 204 -12.56 -14.14 15.11
CA ASP A 204 -13.09 -14.49 13.79
C ASP A 204 -12.07 -14.47 12.64
N MET A 205 -10.83 -14.01 12.89
CA MET A 205 -9.76 -13.86 11.90
C MET A 205 -10.17 -12.98 10.69
N VAL A 206 -11.21 -12.16 10.83
CA VAL A 206 -11.63 -11.24 9.78
C VAL A 206 -10.77 -10.00 9.86
N VAL A 207 -9.91 -9.85 8.85
CA VAL A 207 -9.06 -8.68 8.74
C VAL A 207 -9.91 -7.46 8.39
N HIS A 208 -9.74 -6.40 9.18
CA HIS A 208 -10.44 -5.13 9.00
C HIS A 208 -9.49 -3.97 9.29
N TRP A 209 -9.85 -2.80 8.79
CA TRP A 209 -9.29 -1.54 9.24
C TRP A 209 -10.10 -1.07 10.44
N GLU A 210 -9.46 -0.89 11.57
CA GLU A 210 -10.04 -0.20 12.71
C GLU A 210 -9.70 1.28 12.61
N LEU A 211 -10.71 2.16 12.67
CA LEU A 211 -10.53 3.61 12.69
C LEU A 211 -11.11 4.18 13.96
N LYS A 212 -10.33 4.99 14.67
CA LYS A 212 -10.82 5.86 15.74
C LYS A 212 -11.10 7.24 15.18
N ILE A 213 -12.36 7.65 15.19
CA ILE A 213 -12.83 8.93 14.64
C ILE A 213 -13.36 9.82 15.76
N HIS A 214 -12.71 10.95 15.96
CA HIS A 214 -13.14 11.99 16.88
C HIS A 214 -14.31 12.81 16.30
N GLN A 215 -15.41 12.88 17.04
CA GLN A 215 -16.66 13.56 16.68
C GLN A 215 -17.16 14.44 17.83
N GLY A 216 -16.71 15.70 17.86
CA GLY A 216 -17.16 16.66 18.86
C GLY A 216 -16.52 16.39 20.22
N ASP A 217 -17.28 15.87 21.18
CA ASP A 217 -16.78 15.51 22.52
C ASP A 217 -16.60 13.98 22.70
N ASP A 218 -16.92 13.19 21.67
CA ASP A 218 -16.93 11.73 21.68
C ASP A 218 -15.98 11.15 20.61
N ASP A 219 -15.49 9.93 20.84
CA ASP A 219 -14.77 9.14 19.85
C ASP A 219 -15.64 7.94 19.45
N VAL A 220 -15.62 7.57 18.16
CA VAL A 220 -16.24 6.34 17.67
C VAL A 220 -15.21 5.44 17.00
N GLU A 221 -15.32 4.13 17.22
CA GLU A 221 -14.50 3.11 16.57
C GLU A 221 -15.30 2.52 15.39
N ILE A 222 -14.68 2.52 14.21
CA ILE A 222 -15.27 2.07 12.95
C ILE A 222 -14.44 0.94 12.40
N TYR A 223 -15.07 -0.20 12.13
CA TYR A 223 -14.47 -1.30 11.40
C TYR A 223 -14.82 -1.22 9.93
N VAL A 224 -13.80 -1.25 9.08
CA VAL A 224 -13.95 -1.36 7.62
C VAL A 224 -13.34 -2.68 7.16
N ASP A 225 -14.14 -3.60 6.66
CA ASP A 225 -13.69 -4.89 6.13
C ASP A 225 -12.55 -4.68 5.11
N ALA A 226 -11.40 -5.32 5.36
CA ALA A 226 -10.19 -5.10 4.57
C ALA A 226 -10.24 -5.73 3.16
N THR A 227 -11.31 -6.45 2.83
CA THR A 227 -11.56 -7.07 1.52
C THR A 227 -12.71 -6.38 0.77
N THR A 228 -13.85 -6.19 1.42
CA THR A 228 -15.08 -5.66 0.81
C THR A 228 -15.19 -4.14 0.97
N GLY A 229 -14.55 -3.60 2.01
CA GLY A 229 -14.67 -2.21 2.41
C GLY A 229 -16.07 -1.85 2.90
N GLU A 230 -16.85 -2.81 3.37
CA GLU A 230 -18.05 -2.55 4.16
C GLU A 230 -17.63 -1.92 5.50
N ALA A 231 -18.32 -0.89 5.94
CA ALA A 231 -17.99 -0.13 7.15
C ALA A 231 -19.13 -0.23 8.17
N LYS A 232 -18.79 -0.40 9.45
CA LYS A 232 -19.72 -0.51 10.58
C LYS A 232 -19.10 0.11 11.85
N LEU A 233 -19.94 0.45 12.83
CA LEU A 233 -19.49 0.74 14.18
C LEU A 233 -18.96 -0.54 14.83
N ASP A 234 -17.96 -0.41 15.70
CA ASP A 234 -17.67 -1.40 16.72
C ASP A 234 -18.67 -1.25 17.88
N ASP A 235 -19.32 -2.33 18.31
CA ASP A 235 -20.48 -2.37 19.23
C ASP A 235 -20.22 -3.27 20.46
#